data_AF-A0A0Q3PDG7-F1
#
_entry.id   AF-A0A0Q3PDG7-F1
#
_cell.length_a   1.000
_cell.length_b   1.000
_cell.length_c   1.000
_cell.angle_alpha   90.00
_cell.angle_beta   90.00
_cell.angle_gamma   90.00
#
_symmetry.space_group_name_H-M   'P 1'
#
loop_
_entity.id
_entity.type
_entity.pdbx_description
1 polymer ?
#
loop_
_entity_poly.entity_id
_entity_poly.type
_entity_poly.pdbx_seq_one_letter_code
_entity_poly.pdbx_strand_id
1 'polypeptide(L)'
;MGVLLVSGGTLNNSGIIHGGAGGSGGLTGDGGDGGAGVLLTAGGTVINAAGGSIIGGAGGAARYNPAMEPRAGLGGAGVKGAGITLVNAGTITGAMGGTASGAGAPVLVRAAAVQFTGGVNLLEIHVGSTITSNVLAYSAADASFGVSAIGAAAQYQGFGVYEKSGASTWTLTGVTSALTPWTLSQGALSIASDDALGASSGGLIFNGGTLRLDADLSSARSIAVTAAGGTVDTQGNSGLLSSPIAGAGALTKTGTGTLTLTGDNSYNGGTTPPPIVVRTQPRSQMRAVVNVR
;
A
#
# COMPACT_ATOMS: atom_id res chain seq x y z
N MET A 1 -1.65 23.94 12.55
CA MET A 1 -2.94 23.21 12.55
C MET A 1 -4.04 24.13 13.06
N GLY A 2 -5.31 23.84 12.80
CA GLY A 2 -6.45 24.64 13.28
C GLY A 2 -6.86 24.27 14.70
N VAL A 3 -7.15 22.98 14.92
CA VAL A 3 -7.47 22.41 16.24
C VAL A 3 -6.57 21.19 16.50
N LEU A 4 -6.13 21.04 17.75
CA LEU A 4 -5.34 19.89 18.22
C LEU A 4 -6.02 19.26 19.44
N LEU A 5 -6.35 17.97 19.35
CA LEU A 5 -6.81 17.15 20.47
C LEU A 5 -5.68 16.20 20.88
N VAL A 6 -5.26 16.27 22.15
CA VAL A 6 -4.10 15.54 22.69
C VAL A 6 -4.43 14.43 23.68
N SER A 7 -5.66 14.33 24.17
CA SER A 7 -6.03 13.33 25.20
C SER A 7 -7.41 12.69 24.98
N GLY A 8 -7.79 12.45 23.73
CA GLY A 8 -9.16 12.08 23.37
C GLY A 8 -10.15 13.25 23.55
N GLY A 9 -11.45 12.98 23.39
CA GLY A 9 -12.53 13.98 23.52
C GLY A 9 -13.37 14.13 22.25
N THR A 10 -14.37 15.01 22.29
CA THR A 10 -15.30 15.25 21.18
C THR A 10 -15.21 16.70 20.71
N LEU A 11 -14.92 16.89 19.42
CA LEU A 11 -15.06 18.16 18.73
C LEU A 11 -16.40 18.19 17.98
N ASN A 12 -17.24 19.18 18.26
CA ASN A 12 -18.45 19.45 17.47
C ASN A 12 -18.27 20.76 16.70
N ASN A 13 -18.16 20.66 15.38
CA ASN A 13 -17.97 21.78 14.49
C ASN A 13 -19.25 22.06 13.69
N SER A 14 -19.77 23.28 13.80
CA SER A 14 -20.79 23.85 12.92
C SER A 14 -20.30 25.09 12.15
N GLY A 15 -19.05 25.50 12.39
CA GLY A 15 -18.41 26.66 11.77
C GLY A 15 -17.29 26.27 10.81
N ILE A 16 -16.34 27.18 10.60
CA ILE A 16 -15.19 26.98 9.71
C ILE A 16 -13.92 26.78 10.55
N ILE A 17 -13.21 25.67 10.32
CA ILE A 17 -11.89 25.38 10.89
C ILE A 17 -10.87 25.35 9.77
N HIS A 18 -9.83 26.18 9.88
CA HIS A 18 -8.70 26.21 8.94
C HIS A 18 -7.41 25.74 9.60
N GLY A 19 -6.67 24.89 8.89
CA GLY A 19 -5.29 24.59 9.22
C GLY A 19 -4.39 25.80 8.96
N GLY A 20 -3.40 26.00 9.84
CA GLY A 20 -2.38 27.03 9.62
C GLY A 20 -1.59 26.81 8.33
N ALA A 21 -1.38 27.87 7.55
CA ALA A 21 -0.58 27.81 6.32
C ALA A 21 0.91 27.62 6.64
N GLY A 22 1.61 26.96 5.72
CA GLY A 22 3.06 26.83 5.75
C GLY A 22 3.76 28.14 5.38
N GLY A 23 4.93 28.39 5.99
CA GLY A 23 5.74 29.57 5.68
C GLY A 23 6.42 29.46 4.31
N SER A 24 6.59 30.57 3.59
CA SER A 24 7.34 30.57 2.33
C SER A 24 8.83 30.34 2.57
N GLY A 25 9.42 29.47 1.78
CA GLY A 25 10.87 29.34 1.67
C GLY A 25 11.45 30.55 0.94
N GLY A 26 12.54 31.10 1.46
CA GLY A 26 13.29 32.16 0.79
C GLY A 26 13.90 31.69 -0.54
N LEU A 27 14.82 32.47 -1.11
CA LEU A 27 15.43 32.18 -2.42
C LEU A 27 16.13 30.81 -2.50
N THR A 28 16.57 30.27 -1.37
CA THR A 28 17.26 28.97 -1.23
C THR A 28 16.63 28.08 -0.17
N GLY A 29 15.46 28.44 0.36
CA GLY A 29 14.81 27.75 1.48
C GLY A 29 13.61 26.93 1.04
N ASP A 30 13.31 25.87 1.79
CA ASP A 30 12.10 25.08 1.62
C ASP A 30 10.85 25.83 2.10
N GLY A 31 9.73 25.57 1.45
CA GLY A 31 8.42 25.99 1.93
C GLY A 31 7.99 25.10 3.10
N GLY A 32 7.48 25.70 4.17
CA GLY A 32 6.93 24.95 5.29
C GLY A 32 5.64 24.22 4.93
N ASP A 33 5.36 23.09 5.58
CA ASP A 33 4.12 22.36 5.37
C ASP A 33 2.90 23.09 5.97
N GLY A 34 1.75 22.95 5.31
CA GLY A 34 0.46 23.35 5.84
C GLY A 34 0.00 22.42 6.96
N GLY A 35 -0.52 22.98 8.04
CA GLY A 35 -1.04 22.22 9.17
C GLY A 35 -2.41 21.60 8.89
N ALA A 36 -2.75 20.51 9.56
CA ALA A 36 -4.09 19.94 9.46
C ALA A 36 -5.18 20.91 9.96
N GLY A 37 -6.39 20.82 9.43
CA GLY A 37 -7.56 21.54 9.97
C GLY A 37 -7.83 21.09 11.41
N VAL A 38 -8.03 19.78 11.59
CA VAL A 38 -8.13 19.12 12.90
C VAL A 38 -7.09 18.01 12.98
N LEU A 39 -6.33 17.98 14.06
CA LEU A 39 -5.38 16.91 14.39
C LEU A 39 -5.75 16.24 15.72
N LEU A 40 -5.89 14.92 15.71
CA LEU A 40 -6.11 14.11 16.91
C LEU A 40 -4.93 13.16 17.10
N THR A 41 -4.22 13.30 18.21
CA THR A 41 -2.98 12.52 18.47
C THR A 41 -3.21 11.32 19.40
N ALA A 42 -4.36 11.26 20.09
CA ALA A 42 -4.69 10.21 21.05
C ALA A 42 -6.17 9.80 20.97
N GLY A 43 -6.64 9.44 19.77
CA GLY A 43 -8.05 9.09 19.52
C GLY A 43 -9.02 10.25 19.70
N GLY A 44 -10.33 9.94 19.73
CA GLY A 44 -11.41 10.92 19.95
C GLY A 44 -12.41 10.98 18.80
N THR A 45 -13.40 11.87 18.96
CA THR A 45 -14.52 12.02 18.03
C THR A 45 -14.52 13.41 17.41
N VAL A 46 -14.70 13.48 16.09
CA VAL A 46 -14.99 14.71 15.37
C VAL A 46 -16.39 14.59 14.78
N ILE A 47 -17.25 15.55 15.09
CA ILE A 47 -18.57 15.71 14.50
C ILE A 47 -18.52 17.02 13.71
N ASN A 48 -18.55 16.92 12.39
CA ASN A 48 -18.71 18.09 11.51
C ASN A 48 -20.16 18.18 11.08
N ALA A 49 -20.93 19.03 11.76
CA ALA A 49 -22.36 19.20 11.52
C ALA A 49 -22.64 19.80 10.13
N ALA A 50 -23.91 19.73 9.70
CA ALA A 50 -24.34 20.35 8.46
C ALA A 50 -24.00 21.85 8.44
N GLY A 51 -23.40 22.32 7.35
CA GLY A 51 -22.88 23.69 7.22
C GLY A 51 -21.49 23.92 7.82
N GLY A 52 -20.95 22.99 8.62
CA GLY A 52 -19.59 23.04 9.11
C GLY A 52 -18.56 22.78 8.01
N SER A 53 -17.39 23.43 8.09
CA SER A 53 -16.29 23.28 7.14
C SER A 53 -14.96 23.04 7.87
N ILE A 54 -14.22 22.01 7.47
CA ILE A 54 -12.88 21.71 7.99
C ILE A 54 -11.90 21.69 6.82
N ILE A 55 -10.92 22.58 6.83
CA ILE A 55 -10.00 22.78 5.72
C ILE A 55 -8.56 22.70 6.23
N GLY A 56 -7.72 21.94 5.55
CA GLY A 56 -6.28 21.94 5.84
C GLY A 56 -5.59 23.28 5.54
N GLY A 57 -4.36 23.45 5.98
CA GLY A 57 -3.56 24.64 5.66
C GLY A 57 -2.85 24.47 4.32
N ALA A 58 -2.74 25.54 3.52
CA ALA A 58 -1.93 25.50 2.31
C ALA A 58 -0.44 25.31 2.65
N GLY A 59 0.29 24.58 1.82
CA GLY A 59 1.76 24.52 1.92
C GLY A 59 2.42 25.83 1.54
N GLY A 60 3.61 26.08 2.06
CA GLY A 60 4.43 27.25 1.77
C GLY A 60 5.10 27.16 0.40
N ALA A 61 5.15 28.28 -0.32
CA ALA A 61 5.83 28.36 -1.61
C ALA A 61 7.36 28.22 -1.47
N ALA A 62 8.03 27.76 -2.53
CA ALA A 62 9.49 27.71 -2.63
C ALA A 62 9.94 28.00 -4.07
N ARG A 63 11.21 28.40 -4.26
CA ARG A 63 11.80 28.51 -5.59
C ARG A 63 12.47 27.20 -5.97
N TYR A 64 12.06 26.60 -7.08
CA TYR A 64 12.67 25.36 -7.56
C TYR A 64 14.03 25.65 -8.19
N ASN A 65 15.07 25.02 -7.66
CA ASN A 65 16.41 25.00 -8.22
C ASN A 65 16.87 23.54 -8.34
N PRO A 66 17.07 23.00 -9.57
CA PRO A 66 17.45 21.60 -9.79
C PRO A 66 18.84 21.23 -9.25
N ALA A 67 19.64 22.20 -8.79
CA ALA A 67 20.92 21.95 -8.11
C ALA A 67 20.79 21.85 -6.58
N MET A 68 19.66 22.30 -6.00
CA MET A 68 19.45 22.37 -4.54
C MET A 68 18.22 21.60 -4.07
N GLU A 69 17.38 21.11 -4.99
CA GLU A 69 16.11 20.41 -4.73
C GLU A 69 15.16 21.09 -3.71
N PRO A 70 14.99 22.44 -3.65
CA PRO A 70 14.11 23.04 -2.66
C PRO A 70 12.66 22.62 -2.90
N ARG A 71 11.98 22.18 -1.84
CA ARG A 71 10.63 21.63 -1.93
C ARG A 71 9.63 22.68 -1.46
N ALA A 72 8.57 22.87 -2.26
CA ALA A 72 7.40 23.54 -1.74
C ALA A 72 6.77 22.68 -0.64
N GLY A 73 6.22 23.34 0.38
CA GLY A 73 5.58 22.66 1.49
C GLY A 73 4.37 21.87 1.03
N LEU A 74 4.10 20.76 1.70
CA LEU A 74 2.91 19.96 1.46
C LEU A 74 1.66 20.67 2.00
N GLY A 75 0.51 20.39 1.41
CA GLY A 75 -0.77 20.83 1.96
C GLY A 75 -1.09 20.06 3.24
N GLY A 76 -1.86 20.68 4.13
CA GLY A 76 -2.42 20.05 5.32
C GLY A 76 -3.68 19.24 4.99
N ALA A 77 -3.90 18.15 5.72
CA ALA A 77 -5.16 17.42 5.65
C ALA A 77 -6.31 18.20 6.30
N GLY A 78 -7.55 17.94 5.90
CA GLY A 78 -8.72 18.47 6.61
C GLY A 78 -8.77 17.93 8.04
N VAL A 79 -8.91 16.61 8.17
CA VAL A 79 -8.85 15.89 9.45
C VAL A 79 -7.71 14.87 9.41
N LYS A 80 -6.90 14.82 10.47
CA LYS A 80 -5.80 13.87 10.61
C LYS A 80 -5.80 13.24 12.01
N GLY A 81 -5.62 11.93 12.11
CA GLY A 81 -5.46 11.29 13.43
C GLY A 81 -5.47 9.78 13.41
N ALA A 82 -5.28 9.20 14.60
CA ALA A 82 -5.23 7.75 14.82
C ALA A 82 -6.28 7.33 15.86
N GLY A 83 -7.00 6.23 15.59
CA GLY A 83 -8.00 5.71 16.51
C GLY A 83 -9.21 6.62 16.69
N ILE A 84 -9.66 7.29 15.62
CA ILE A 84 -10.68 8.35 15.69
C ILE A 84 -12.03 7.92 15.11
N THR A 85 -13.09 8.51 15.66
CA THR A 85 -14.42 8.52 15.06
C THR A 85 -14.65 9.86 14.38
N LEU A 86 -14.98 9.85 13.10
CA LEU A 86 -15.29 11.04 12.32
C LEU A 86 -16.70 10.92 11.76
N VAL A 87 -17.62 11.74 12.24
CA VAL A 87 -18.98 11.89 11.72
C VAL A 87 -19.04 13.17 10.90
N ASN A 88 -19.37 13.08 9.61
CA ASN A 88 -19.42 14.23 8.72
C ASN A 88 -20.81 14.42 8.11
N ALA A 89 -21.41 15.58 8.34
CA ALA A 89 -22.59 16.12 7.66
C ALA A 89 -22.28 17.45 6.93
N GLY A 90 -21.05 17.98 7.06
CA GLY A 90 -20.57 19.22 6.43
C GLY A 90 -19.46 18.98 5.40
N THR A 91 -18.63 19.99 5.16
CA THR A 91 -17.52 19.92 4.19
C THR A 91 -16.18 19.63 4.86
N ILE A 92 -15.40 18.69 4.31
CA ILE A 92 -14.00 18.44 4.71
C ILE A 92 -13.11 18.51 3.47
N THR A 93 -12.07 19.34 3.52
CA THR A 93 -11.22 19.63 2.35
C THR A 93 -9.74 19.55 2.71
N GLY A 94 -8.99 18.78 1.92
CA GLY A 94 -7.53 18.82 1.94
C GLY A 94 -6.99 20.02 1.17
N ALA A 95 -5.94 20.63 1.71
CA ALA A 95 -5.36 21.84 1.12
C ALA A 95 -4.33 21.54 0.04
N MET A 96 -4.10 22.53 -0.83
CA MET A 96 -3.05 22.47 -1.84
C MET A 96 -1.67 22.55 -1.19
N GLY A 97 -0.70 21.81 -1.73
CA GLY A 97 0.71 22.11 -1.50
C GLY A 97 1.08 23.51 -1.97
N GLY A 98 2.21 24.00 -1.48
CA GLY A 98 2.76 25.28 -1.89
C GLY A 98 3.22 25.25 -3.34
N THR A 99 3.28 26.43 -3.96
CA THR A 99 3.76 26.57 -5.33
C THR A 99 5.29 26.50 -5.37
N ALA A 100 5.82 25.58 -6.16
CA ALA A 100 7.21 25.59 -6.58
C ALA A 100 7.30 26.30 -7.94
N SER A 101 8.06 27.39 -8.03
CA SER A 101 8.27 28.12 -9.30
C SER A 101 9.63 27.78 -9.91
N GLY A 102 9.68 27.35 -11.18
CA GLY A 102 10.91 27.04 -11.94
C GLY A 102 10.70 25.91 -12.95
N ALA A 103 11.56 25.82 -13.98
CA ALA A 103 11.51 24.72 -14.95
C ALA A 103 11.81 23.39 -14.25
N GLY A 104 10.88 22.43 -14.31
CA GLY A 104 10.99 21.13 -13.61
C GLY A 104 10.34 21.07 -12.22
N ALA A 105 9.64 22.12 -11.79
CA ALA A 105 8.93 22.11 -10.52
C ALA A 105 7.85 21.00 -10.46
N PRO A 106 7.75 20.25 -9.35
CA PRO A 106 6.78 19.17 -9.21
C PRO A 106 5.33 19.69 -9.23
N VAL A 107 4.42 18.86 -9.74
CA VAL A 107 2.98 19.18 -9.81
C VAL A 107 2.42 19.38 -8.40
N LEU A 108 1.58 20.40 -8.24
CA LEU A 108 0.88 20.66 -6.99
C LEU A 108 0.02 19.45 -6.59
N VAL A 109 0.31 18.86 -5.43
CA VAL A 109 -0.50 17.78 -4.86
C VAL A 109 -1.43 18.37 -3.81
N ARG A 110 -2.73 18.09 -3.95
CA ARG A 110 -3.71 18.35 -2.89
C ARG A 110 -3.58 17.28 -1.82
N ALA A 111 -3.46 17.69 -0.57
CA ALA A 111 -3.46 16.79 0.57
C ALA A 111 -4.80 16.08 0.73
N ALA A 112 -4.81 14.99 1.48
CA ALA A 112 -6.02 14.25 1.77
C ALA A 112 -7.05 15.10 2.54
N ALA A 113 -8.33 14.91 2.27
CA ALA A 113 -9.38 15.49 3.10
C ALA A 113 -9.38 14.86 4.49
N VAL A 114 -9.22 13.53 4.55
CA VAL A 114 -9.11 12.78 5.80
C VAL A 114 -7.87 11.88 5.70
N GLN A 115 -7.02 11.93 6.72
CA GLN A 115 -5.85 11.07 6.83
C GLN A 115 -5.87 10.34 8.16
N PHE A 116 -6.21 9.06 8.14
CA PHE A 116 -5.98 8.19 9.28
C PHE A 116 -4.49 7.84 9.36
N THR A 117 -3.91 7.84 10.56
CA THR A 117 -2.48 7.63 10.79
C THR A 117 -2.17 6.46 11.72
N GLY A 118 -3.20 5.80 12.26
CA GLY A 118 -3.06 4.81 13.32
C GLY A 118 -4.41 4.22 13.76
N GLY A 119 -4.39 3.07 14.44
CA GLY A 119 -5.53 2.55 15.20
C GLY A 119 -6.77 2.13 14.38
N VAL A 120 -7.87 1.84 15.09
CA VAL A 120 -9.19 1.55 14.51
C VAL A 120 -9.93 2.87 14.33
N ASN A 121 -10.29 3.20 13.10
CA ASN A 121 -10.96 4.45 12.77
C ASN A 121 -12.37 4.18 12.26
N LEU A 122 -13.32 5.05 12.59
CA LEU A 122 -14.68 5.03 12.08
C LEU A 122 -14.95 6.32 11.32
N LEU A 123 -15.39 6.21 10.06
CA LEU A 123 -15.85 7.35 9.26
C LEU A 123 -17.34 7.15 8.96
N GLU A 124 -18.18 8.00 9.55
CA GLU A 124 -19.62 8.03 9.33
C GLU A 124 -19.98 9.23 8.44
N ILE A 125 -20.72 8.97 7.37
CA ILE A 125 -21.11 9.97 6.38
C ILE A 125 -22.61 10.20 6.50
N HIS A 126 -23.00 11.42 6.86
CA HIS A 126 -24.37 11.86 7.02
C HIS A 126 -24.82 12.73 5.83
N VAL A 127 -26.12 12.97 5.73
CA VAL A 127 -26.70 13.88 4.73
C VAL A 127 -26.03 15.26 4.80
N GLY A 128 -25.67 15.83 3.64
CA GLY A 128 -24.94 17.11 3.54
C GLY A 128 -23.41 16.97 3.50
N SER A 129 -22.87 15.78 3.78
CA SER A 129 -21.43 15.51 3.73
C SER A 129 -20.82 15.80 2.35
N THR A 130 -19.79 16.62 2.32
CA THR A 130 -18.93 16.83 1.15
C THR A 130 -17.47 16.62 1.52
N ILE A 131 -16.80 15.64 0.92
CA ILE A 131 -15.36 15.39 1.14
C ILE A 131 -14.63 15.72 -0.16
N THR A 132 -13.74 16.72 -0.11
CA THR A 132 -13.01 17.22 -1.28
C THR A 132 -11.54 16.79 -1.20
N SER A 133 -11.17 15.82 -2.04
CA SER A 133 -9.92 15.02 -2.07
C SER A 133 -10.05 13.64 -1.40
N ASN A 134 -8.93 12.94 -1.27
CA ASN A 134 -8.89 11.54 -0.85
C ASN A 134 -9.16 11.38 0.65
N VAL A 135 -9.73 10.24 1.02
CA VAL A 135 -9.69 9.68 2.37
C VAL A 135 -8.60 8.62 2.37
N LEU A 136 -7.53 8.85 3.14
CA LEU A 136 -6.43 7.90 3.29
C LEU A 136 -6.66 7.07 4.55
N ALA A 137 -6.93 5.78 4.36
CA ALA A 137 -7.03 4.83 5.45
C ALA A 137 -5.64 4.39 5.94
N TYR A 138 -5.51 4.24 7.27
CA TYR A 138 -4.40 3.54 7.88
C TYR A 138 -4.91 2.18 8.37
N SER A 139 -4.33 1.09 7.88
CA SER A 139 -4.53 -0.23 8.48
C SER A 139 -3.20 -0.77 8.98
N ALA A 140 -2.99 -0.72 10.30
CA ALA A 140 -2.04 -1.61 10.99
C ALA A 140 -2.72 -2.88 11.51
N ALA A 141 -4.05 -2.94 11.45
CA ALA A 141 -4.80 -4.14 11.81
C ALA A 141 -4.87 -5.10 10.63
N ASP A 142 -4.84 -6.39 10.94
CA ASP A 142 -5.10 -7.43 9.96
C ASP A 142 -6.54 -7.34 9.45
N ALA A 143 -6.76 -7.63 8.18
CA ALA A 143 -8.07 -7.52 7.54
C ALA A 143 -8.28 -8.67 6.54
N SER A 144 -9.54 -9.00 6.25
CA SER A 144 -9.90 -9.98 5.23
C SER A 144 -10.61 -9.31 4.05
N PHE A 145 -10.31 -9.74 2.83
CA PHE A 145 -10.97 -9.26 1.62
C PHE A 145 -11.41 -10.43 0.73
N GLY A 146 -12.71 -10.47 0.41
CA GLY A 146 -13.28 -11.48 -0.49
C GLY A 146 -13.06 -11.13 -1.95
N VAL A 147 -12.16 -11.84 -2.65
CA VAL A 147 -11.79 -11.51 -4.03
C VAL A 147 -12.87 -11.83 -5.06
N SER A 148 -13.90 -12.58 -4.68
CA SER A 148 -15.10 -12.77 -5.50
C SER A 148 -15.83 -11.45 -5.80
N ALA A 149 -15.52 -10.38 -5.06
CA ALA A 149 -16.01 -9.04 -5.32
C ALA A 149 -15.26 -8.32 -6.46
N ILE A 150 -14.21 -8.92 -7.05
CA ILE A 150 -13.44 -8.35 -8.18
C ILE A 150 -13.85 -9.03 -9.49
N GLY A 151 -14.16 -8.23 -10.51
CA GLY A 151 -14.45 -8.70 -11.87
C GLY A 151 -15.41 -7.80 -12.63
N ALA A 152 -15.57 -8.01 -13.94
CA ALA A 152 -16.37 -7.14 -14.82
C ALA A 152 -17.87 -7.02 -14.42
N ALA A 153 -18.39 -7.98 -13.66
CA ALA A 153 -19.75 -7.97 -13.14
C ALA A 153 -19.83 -7.88 -11.60
N ALA A 154 -18.70 -7.67 -10.92
CA ALA A 154 -18.61 -7.66 -9.46
C ALA A 154 -18.59 -6.22 -8.90
N GLN A 155 -18.48 -6.08 -7.57
CA GLN A 155 -18.49 -4.76 -6.92
C GLN A 155 -17.28 -3.89 -7.30
N TYR A 156 -16.11 -4.49 -7.44
CA TYR A 156 -14.84 -3.81 -7.74
C TYR A 156 -14.41 -4.12 -9.18
N GLN A 157 -14.40 -3.09 -10.04
CA GLN A 157 -14.21 -3.22 -11.48
C GLN A 157 -13.17 -2.21 -12.01
N GLY A 158 -12.54 -2.51 -13.15
CA GLY A 158 -11.71 -1.57 -13.89
C GLY A 158 -10.31 -1.29 -13.31
N PHE A 159 -9.94 -1.94 -12.21
CA PHE A 159 -8.60 -1.79 -11.62
C PHE A 159 -7.56 -2.62 -12.39
N GLY A 160 -6.45 -1.97 -12.76
CA GLY A 160 -5.28 -2.61 -13.40
C GLY A 160 -4.07 -2.80 -12.48
N VAL A 161 -4.12 -2.29 -11.26
CA VAL A 161 -3.04 -2.35 -10.28
C VAL A 161 -3.60 -2.84 -8.94
N TYR A 162 -2.95 -3.85 -8.38
CA TYR A 162 -3.26 -4.39 -7.06
C TYR A 162 -1.97 -4.40 -6.24
N GLU A 163 -1.96 -3.71 -5.11
CA GLU A 163 -0.76 -3.57 -4.29
C GLU A 163 -1.07 -3.86 -2.82
N LYS A 164 -0.26 -4.72 -2.20
CA LYS A 164 -0.21 -4.87 -0.75
C LYS A 164 0.88 -3.96 -0.18
N SER A 165 0.45 -2.91 0.52
CA SER A 165 1.29 -1.98 1.26
C SER A 165 0.87 -1.90 2.73
N GLY A 166 1.60 -1.16 3.56
CA GLY A 166 1.40 -1.09 5.01
C GLY A 166 1.82 -2.37 5.77
N ALA A 167 2.02 -2.25 7.08
CA ALA A 167 2.62 -3.31 7.90
C ALA A 167 1.70 -4.50 8.23
N SER A 168 0.38 -4.39 8.00
CA SER A 168 -0.59 -5.41 8.40
C SER A 168 -0.61 -6.65 7.49
N THR A 169 -1.33 -7.68 7.93
CA THR A 169 -1.69 -8.85 7.12
C THR A 169 -3.07 -8.66 6.48
N TRP A 170 -3.16 -8.78 5.16
CA TRP A 170 -4.43 -8.87 4.45
C TRP A 170 -4.68 -10.29 3.98
N THR A 171 -5.75 -10.91 4.45
CA THR A 171 -6.15 -12.25 4.06
C THR A 171 -7.13 -12.19 2.89
N LEU A 172 -6.74 -12.69 1.73
CA LEU A 172 -7.64 -12.85 0.60
C LEU A 172 -8.46 -14.12 0.77
N THR A 173 -9.77 -14.00 0.63
CA THR A 173 -10.70 -15.12 0.71
C THR A 173 -11.48 -15.27 -0.60
N GLY A 174 -11.96 -16.48 -0.88
CA GLY A 174 -12.62 -16.80 -2.13
C GLY A 174 -11.65 -16.87 -3.32
N VAL A 175 -12.21 -16.82 -4.52
CA VAL A 175 -11.47 -16.95 -5.80
C VAL A 175 -11.98 -15.91 -6.79
N THR A 176 -11.13 -15.51 -7.75
CA THR A 176 -11.54 -14.69 -8.89
C THR A 176 -10.80 -15.08 -10.17
N SER A 177 -11.48 -14.98 -11.31
CA SER A 177 -10.89 -15.16 -12.63
C SER A 177 -10.44 -13.83 -13.27
N ALA A 178 -10.60 -12.71 -12.56
CA ALA A 178 -10.14 -11.41 -13.03
C ALA A 178 -8.61 -11.35 -13.09
N LEU A 179 -8.05 -10.62 -14.05
CA LEU A 179 -6.61 -10.36 -14.11
C LEU A 179 -6.22 -9.38 -12.99
N THR A 180 -5.58 -9.88 -11.95
CA THR A 180 -5.15 -9.07 -10.80
C THR A 180 -3.65 -9.22 -10.55
N PRO A 181 -2.78 -8.49 -11.28
CA PRO A 181 -1.35 -8.52 -11.01
C PRO A 181 -1.06 -7.84 -9.67
N TRP A 182 -0.48 -8.60 -8.73
CA TRP A 182 -0.22 -8.14 -7.36
C TRP A 182 1.23 -7.67 -7.18
N THR A 183 1.42 -6.53 -6.53
CA THR A 183 2.72 -6.06 -6.02
C THR A 183 2.72 -6.09 -4.49
N LEU A 184 3.69 -6.77 -3.88
CA LEU A 184 3.83 -6.89 -2.43
C LEU A 184 4.94 -5.94 -1.97
N SER A 185 4.57 -4.74 -1.54
CA SER A 185 5.52 -3.70 -1.11
C SER A 185 5.82 -3.76 0.38
N GLN A 186 4.83 -4.04 1.24
CA GLN A 186 5.00 -4.11 2.70
C GLN A 186 3.96 -5.03 3.38
N GLY A 187 4.26 -5.47 4.60
CA GLY A 187 3.37 -6.35 5.38
C GLY A 187 3.17 -7.71 4.70
N ALA A 188 2.04 -8.37 4.97
CA ALA A 188 1.75 -9.70 4.43
C ALA A 188 0.44 -9.75 3.64
N LEU A 189 0.45 -10.38 2.46
CA LEU A 189 -0.74 -10.83 1.77
C LEU A 189 -0.90 -12.32 2.03
N SER A 190 -1.96 -12.72 2.71
CA SER A 190 -2.24 -14.11 3.05
C SER A 190 -3.24 -14.73 2.10
N ILE A 191 -2.95 -15.95 1.64
CA ILE A 191 -3.81 -16.69 0.72
C ILE A 191 -3.92 -18.16 1.15
N ALA A 192 -5.10 -18.74 0.93
CA ALA A 192 -5.34 -20.18 1.07
C ALA A 192 -5.46 -20.90 -0.30
N SER A 193 -5.41 -20.16 -1.41
CA SER A 193 -5.45 -20.69 -2.78
C SER A 193 -4.80 -19.70 -3.75
N ASP A 194 -4.17 -20.18 -4.82
CA ASP A 194 -3.55 -19.34 -5.85
C ASP A 194 -4.61 -18.54 -6.63
N ASP A 195 -5.81 -19.10 -6.77
CA ASP A 195 -6.96 -18.44 -7.42
C ASP A 195 -7.47 -17.22 -6.64
N ALA A 196 -7.04 -17.05 -5.39
CA ALA A 196 -7.29 -15.81 -4.64
C ALA A 196 -6.50 -14.63 -5.23
N LEU A 197 -5.41 -14.89 -5.96
CA LEU A 197 -4.61 -13.88 -6.65
C LEU A 197 -5.11 -13.58 -8.07
N GLY A 198 -6.26 -14.12 -8.48
CA GLY A 198 -6.89 -13.85 -9.77
C GLY A 198 -6.55 -14.83 -10.88
N ALA A 199 -6.66 -14.43 -12.15
CA ALA A 199 -6.26 -15.23 -13.31
C ALA A 199 -4.76 -15.55 -13.26
N SER A 200 -4.35 -16.79 -13.56
CA SER A 200 -2.95 -17.25 -13.51
C SER A 200 -1.96 -16.50 -14.41
N SER A 201 -2.45 -15.75 -15.40
CA SER A 201 -1.65 -14.82 -16.21
C SER A 201 -1.28 -13.52 -15.46
N GLY A 202 -1.90 -13.25 -14.32
CA GLY A 202 -1.56 -12.17 -13.40
C GLY A 202 -0.28 -12.49 -12.64
N GLY A 203 0.76 -11.69 -12.88
CA GLY A 203 2.04 -11.83 -12.21
C GLY A 203 2.02 -11.41 -10.73
N LEU A 204 3.04 -11.84 -10.01
CA LEU A 204 3.30 -11.47 -8.62
C LEU A 204 4.67 -10.79 -8.51
N ILE A 205 4.72 -9.58 -7.96
CA ILE A 205 5.95 -8.81 -7.79
C ILE A 205 6.25 -8.68 -6.29
N PHE A 206 7.41 -9.16 -5.86
CA PHE A 206 7.94 -8.90 -4.54
C PHE A 206 8.76 -7.59 -4.54
N ASN A 207 8.32 -6.64 -3.72
CA ASN A 207 8.91 -5.31 -3.54
C ASN A 207 9.10 -4.97 -2.05
N GLY A 208 9.53 -5.96 -1.26
CA GLY A 208 9.74 -5.86 0.19
C GLY A 208 8.64 -6.48 1.05
N GLY A 209 7.51 -6.87 0.46
CA GLY A 209 6.38 -7.51 1.15
C GLY A 209 6.49 -9.03 1.29
N THR A 210 5.50 -9.60 1.98
CA THR A 210 5.40 -11.04 2.28
C THR A 210 4.18 -11.67 1.61
N LEU A 211 4.35 -12.84 1.00
CA LEU A 211 3.26 -13.76 0.66
C LEU A 211 3.16 -14.81 1.77
N ARG A 212 2.03 -14.86 2.49
CA ARG A 212 1.78 -15.86 3.55
C ARG A 212 0.87 -16.97 3.02
N LEU A 213 1.27 -18.22 3.25
CA LEU A 213 0.51 -19.40 2.83
C LEU A 213 -0.30 -19.94 4.02
N ASP A 214 -1.63 -19.83 3.94
CA ASP A 214 -2.58 -20.38 4.93
C ASP A 214 -3.01 -21.82 4.61
N ALA A 215 -2.63 -22.35 3.44
CA ALA A 215 -2.82 -23.74 3.04
C ALA A 215 -1.70 -24.19 2.09
N ASP A 216 -1.70 -25.48 1.74
CA ASP A 216 -0.83 -25.99 0.67
C ASP A 216 -1.20 -25.32 -0.67
N LEU A 217 -0.19 -24.89 -1.42
CA LEU A 217 -0.33 -24.08 -2.61
C LEU A 217 0.57 -24.58 -3.74
N SER A 218 0.05 -24.57 -4.97
CA SER A 218 0.85 -24.61 -6.19
C SER A 218 0.54 -23.37 -7.05
N SER A 219 1.58 -22.68 -7.51
CA SER A 219 1.45 -21.53 -8.41
C SER A 219 2.36 -21.68 -9.62
N ALA A 220 1.82 -21.29 -10.78
CA ALA A 220 2.54 -21.18 -12.05
C ALA A 220 2.62 -19.74 -12.56
N ARG A 221 2.31 -18.76 -11.71
CA ARG A 221 2.37 -17.34 -12.07
C ARG A 221 3.80 -16.89 -12.33
N SER A 222 3.96 -15.91 -13.21
CA SER A 222 5.24 -15.19 -13.33
C SER A 222 5.54 -14.45 -12.04
N ILE A 223 6.75 -14.62 -11.50
CA ILE A 223 7.18 -13.98 -10.26
C ILE A 223 8.43 -13.13 -10.52
N ALA A 224 8.38 -11.87 -10.08
CA ALA A 224 9.52 -10.97 -10.10
C ALA A 224 9.91 -10.54 -8.68
N VAL A 225 11.20 -10.45 -8.40
CA VAL A 225 11.75 -9.96 -7.12
C VAL A 225 12.60 -8.73 -7.39
N THR A 226 12.11 -7.57 -6.97
CA THR A 226 12.84 -6.30 -7.10
C THR A 226 14.03 -6.25 -6.14
N ALA A 227 14.88 -5.23 -6.23
CA ALA A 227 16.00 -5.05 -5.30
C ALA A 227 15.59 -4.95 -3.82
N ALA A 228 14.33 -4.59 -3.52
CA ALA A 228 13.79 -4.58 -2.15
C ALA A 228 13.58 -6.00 -1.58
N GLY A 229 13.68 -7.04 -2.40
CA GLY A 229 13.50 -8.43 -2.00
C GLY A 229 12.03 -8.81 -1.75
N GLY A 230 11.84 -9.93 -1.06
CA GLY A 230 10.51 -10.39 -0.63
C GLY A 230 10.58 -11.58 0.31
N THR A 231 9.46 -11.91 0.92
CA THR A 231 9.35 -13.08 1.81
C THR A 231 8.21 -13.99 1.39
N VAL A 232 8.44 -15.30 1.39
CA VAL A 232 7.39 -16.32 1.38
C VAL A 232 7.33 -16.94 2.76
N ASP A 233 6.27 -16.67 3.49
CA ASP A 233 5.99 -17.29 4.77
C ASP A 233 5.09 -18.50 4.56
N THR A 234 5.65 -19.69 4.65
CA THR A 234 4.86 -20.92 4.46
C THR A 234 4.07 -21.30 5.68
N GLN A 235 4.29 -20.67 6.83
CA GLN A 235 3.79 -21.16 8.12
C GLN A 235 4.14 -22.65 8.28
N GLY A 236 3.17 -23.57 8.30
CA GLY A 236 3.38 -25.03 8.30
C GLY A 236 3.12 -25.74 6.97
N ASN A 237 2.81 -25.00 5.90
CA ASN A 237 2.29 -25.53 4.64
C ASN A 237 3.37 -25.76 3.56
N SER A 238 3.00 -26.48 2.51
CA SER A 238 3.81 -26.71 1.32
C SER A 238 3.47 -25.71 0.22
N GLY A 239 4.47 -24.95 -0.24
CA GLY A 239 4.37 -24.07 -1.40
C GLY A 239 5.19 -24.60 -2.58
N LEU A 240 4.57 -24.72 -3.75
CA LEU A 240 5.24 -25.02 -5.02
C LEU A 240 5.14 -23.80 -5.94
N LEU A 241 6.28 -23.23 -6.32
CA LEU A 241 6.38 -22.17 -7.32
C LEU A 241 7.08 -22.74 -8.55
N SER A 242 6.30 -22.94 -9.62
CA SER A 242 6.72 -23.73 -10.78
C SER A 242 7.28 -22.91 -11.94
N SER A 243 6.95 -21.62 -12.00
CA SER A 243 7.44 -20.71 -13.02
C SER A 243 8.80 -20.10 -12.64
N PRO A 244 9.62 -19.70 -13.62
CA PRO A 244 10.87 -18.99 -13.36
C PRO A 244 10.64 -17.72 -12.53
N ILE A 245 11.41 -17.58 -11.46
CA ILE A 245 11.49 -16.34 -10.68
C ILE A 245 12.66 -15.51 -11.21
N ALA A 246 12.42 -14.24 -11.52
CA ALA A 246 13.42 -13.32 -12.04
C ALA A 246 13.57 -12.07 -11.17
N GLY A 247 14.67 -11.32 -11.31
CA GLY A 247 14.82 -9.98 -10.73
C GLY A 247 16.09 -9.75 -9.92
N ALA A 248 16.27 -8.56 -9.37
CA ALA A 248 17.53 -8.18 -8.74
C ALA A 248 17.63 -8.58 -7.25
N GLY A 249 16.52 -8.89 -6.58
CA GLY A 249 16.50 -9.10 -5.13
C GLY A 249 16.64 -10.54 -4.66
N ALA A 250 16.60 -10.68 -3.33
CA ALA A 250 16.58 -11.96 -2.62
C ALA A 250 15.15 -12.34 -2.22
N LEU A 251 14.89 -13.65 -2.19
CA LEU A 251 13.67 -14.19 -1.60
C LEU A 251 14.00 -14.81 -0.24
N THR A 252 13.25 -14.45 0.80
CA THR A 252 13.39 -15.06 2.12
C THR A 252 12.26 -16.07 2.33
N LYS A 253 12.58 -17.24 2.87
CA LYS A 253 11.60 -18.25 3.26
C LYS A 253 11.48 -18.25 4.78
N THR A 254 10.27 -18.05 5.29
CA THR A 254 9.94 -18.16 6.72
C THR A 254 8.88 -19.23 6.96
N GLY A 255 8.66 -19.59 8.23
CA GLY A 255 7.79 -20.70 8.62
C GLY A 255 8.49 -22.07 8.55
N THR A 256 7.89 -23.07 9.19
CA THR A 256 8.36 -24.46 9.28
C THR A 256 7.98 -25.32 8.07
N GLY A 257 7.07 -24.85 7.23
CA GLY A 257 6.64 -25.52 6.00
C GLY A 257 7.69 -25.56 4.89
N THR A 258 7.38 -26.22 3.78
CA THR A 258 8.31 -26.45 2.66
C THR A 258 8.03 -25.47 1.52
N LEU A 259 9.08 -24.86 0.96
CA LEU A 259 9.01 -24.12 -0.29
C LEU A 259 9.83 -24.85 -1.37
N THR A 260 9.15 -25.26 -2.43
CA THR A 260 9.73 -25.92 -3.60
C THR A 260 9.72 -24.96 -4.79
N LEU A 261 10.90 -24.72 -5.37
CA LEU A 261 11.04 -23.92 -6.59
C LEU A 261 11.50 -24.85 -7.72
N THR A 262 10.73 -24.95 -8.80
CA THR A 262 11.08 -25.82 -9.94
C THR A 262 11.40 -25.07 -11.23
N GLY A 263 11.15 -23.75 -11.28
CA GLY A 263 11.51 -22.91 -12.43
C GLY A 263 13.01 -22.63 -12.51
N ASP A 264 13.47 -22.26 -13.72
CA ASP A 264 14.83 -21.77 -13.97
C ASP A 264 15.02 -20.37 -13.41
N ASN A 265 15.26 -20.31 -12.10
CA ASN A 265 15.33 -19.07 -11.35
C ASN A 265 16.59 -18.25 -11.67
N SER A 266 16.41 -16.96 -11.96
CA SER A 266 17.48 -16.02 -12.37
C SER A 266 17.56 -14.76 -11.49
N TYR A 267 17.09 -14.81 -10.24
CA TYR A 267 17.15 -13.66 -9.33
C TYR A 267 18.48 -13.56 -8.57
N ASN A 268 19.00 -12.34 -8.44
CA ASN A 268 20.41 -12.08 -8.07
C ASN A 268 20.73 -12.06 -6.55
N GLY A 269 19.75 -12.31 -5.67
CA GLY A 269 19.96 -12.33 -4.21
C GLY A 269 19.96 -13.70 -3.55
N GLY A 270 19.65 -14.78 -4.29
CA GLY A 270 19.50 -16.12 -3.72
C GLY A 270 18.28 -16.24 -2.78
N THR A 271 18.01 -17.47 -2.31
CA THR A 271 16.93 -17.73 -1.35
C THR A 271 17.51 -18.17 0.00
N THR A 272 17.01 -17.58 1.09
CA THR A 272 17.47 -17.88 2.46
C THR A 272 16.31 -18.33 3.36
N PRO A 273 16.38 -19.50 4.03
CA PRO A 273 17.33 -20.59 3.78
C PRO A 273 17.11 -21.21 2.38
N PRO A 274 18.07 -21.98 1.83
CA PRO A 274 17.91 -22.60 0.52
C PRO A 274 16.62 -23.43 0.43
N PRO A 275 15.80 -23.26 -0.62
CA PRO A 275 14.59 -24.04 -0.82
C PRO A 275 14.95 -25.44 -1.30
N ILE A 276 13.98 -26.35 -1.26
CA ILE A 276 14.15 -27.65 -1.92
C ILE A 276 14.06 -27.40 -3.43
N VAL A 277 15.20 -27.48 -4.13
CA VAL A 277 15.26 -27.35 -5.58
C VAL A 277 15.15 -28.74 -6.21
N VAL A 278 13.98 -29.06 -6.76
CA VAL A 278 13.81 -30.26 -7.58
C VAL A 278 14.24 -29.91 -9.00
N ARG A 279 15.52 -30.14 -9.32
CA ARG A 279 15.97 -30.10 -10.71
C ARG A 279 15.40 -31.33 -11.42
N THR A 280 14.51 -31.14 -12.37
CA THR A 280 14.21 -32.17 -13.37
C THR A 280 15.46 -32.32 -14.25
N GLN A 281 16.41 -33.15 -13.83
CA GLN A 281 17.41 -33.62 -14.78
C GLN A 281 16.63 -34.37 -15.86
N PRO A 282 16.72 -33.99 -17.15
CA PRO A 282 16.29 -34.90 -18.19
C PRO A 282 17.19 -36.13 -18.05
N ARG A 283 16.61 -37.25 -17.59
CA ARG A 283 17.26 -38.56 -17.70
C ARG A 283 17.50 -38.80 -19.19
N SER A 284 18.67 -38.42 -19.70
CA SER A 284 19.13 -38.92 -20.98
C SER A 284 19.43 -40.41 -20.79
N GLN A 285 18.39 -41.21 -21.07
CA GLN A 285 18.40 -42.48 -21.80
C GLN A 285 19.76 -43.19 -21.87
N MET A 286 19.81 -44.41 -21.35
CA MET A 286 20.77 -45.42 -21.81
C MET A 286 20.72 -45.53 -23.34
N ARG A 287 21.88 -45.44 -24.01
CA ARG A 287 22.16 -46.22 -25.22
C ARG A 287 23.67 -46.42 -25.40
N ALA A 288 24.04 -47.67 -25.68
CA ALA A 288 25.39 -48.19 -25.77
C ALA A 288 26.16 -47.71 -27.03
N VAL A 289 27.49 -47.63 -26.91
CA VAL A 289 28.42 -47.79 -28.04
C VAL A 289 29.50 -48.80 -27.65
N VAL A 290 29.62 -49.83 -28.48
CA VAL A 290 30.69 -50.83 -28.53
C VAL A 290 31.70 -50.35 -29.60
N ASN A 291 33.00 -50.27 -29.31
CA ASN A 291 33.99 -51.12 -29.98
C ASN A 291 35.44 -50.97 -29.47
N VAL A 292 36.04 -52.16 -29.45
CA VAL A 292 37.41 -52.62 -29.26
C VAL A 292 38.47 -51.87 -30.08
N ARG A 293 39.59 -51.51 -29.43
CA ARG A 293 40.91 -52.14 -29.66
C ARG A 293 41.60 -52.37 -28.33
#